data_AF-A0A7G5Z0E3-F1
#
_entry.id   AF-A0A7G5Z0E3-F1
#
_cell.length_a   1.000
_cell.length_b   1.000
_cell.length_c   1.000
_cell.angle_alpha   90.00
_cell.angle_beta   90.00
_cell.angle_gamma   90.00
#
_symmetry.space_group_name_H-M   'P 1'
#
loop_
_entity.id
_entity.type
_entity.pdbx_description
1 polymer ?
#
loop_
_entity_poly.entity_id
_entity_poly.type
_entity_poly.pdbx_seq_one_letter_code
_entity_poly.pdbx_strand_id
1 'polypeptide(L)'
;MMLALAARAEAIDWQLHPAEGGRGVVLTFDAGQRVSYRFECTVNDVIVTQKGVTKLMDLKNGQTVGDDAQAVMSPGAAMMALFGGKGDPRFIPADAVKNPAGGWDLTIHLLKGDKQLTAIGKSEMMSLFTTGYTTAVVMDATARAKWSDFMQRCEAAA
;
A
#
# COMPACT_ATOMS: atom_id res chain seq x y z
N MET A 1 2.59 -21.43 -16.54
CA MET A 1 3.04 -20.05 -16.25
C MET A 1 1.86 -19.13 -16.54
N MET A 2 1.05 -18.81 -15.54
CA MET A 2 -0.09 -17.88 -15.70
C MET A 2 0.46 -16.45 -15.60
N LEU A 3 0.36 -15.69 -16.69
CA LEU A 3 0.54 -14.24 -16.65
C LEU A 3 -0.66 -13.64 -15.90
N ALA A 4 -0.41 -13.11 -14.71
CA ALA A 4 -1.38 -12.27 -14.02
C ALA A 4 -1.63 -11.03 -14.90
N LEU A 5 -2.86 -10.83 -15.39
CA LEU A 5 -3.23 -9.58 -16.04
C LEU A 5 -3.07 -8.46 -15.01
N ALA A 6 -2.22 -7.47 -15.32
CA ALA A 6 -2.17 -6.24 -14.55
C ALA A 6 -3.56 -5.60 -14.59
N ALA A 7 -4.21 -5.50 -13.43
CA ALA A 7 -5.46 -4.77 -13.32
C ALA A 7 -5.20 -3.32 -13.76
N ARG A 8 -5.92 -2.87 -14.79
CA ARG A 8 -5.91 -1.46 -15.16
C ARG A 8 -6.73 -0.74 -14.07
N ALA A 9 -6.08 0.11 -13.28
CA ALA A 9 -6.80 1.03 -12.42
C ALA A 9 -7.58 1.99 -13.32
N GLU A 10 -8.89 2.01 -13.16
CA GLU A 10 -9.71 3.08 -13.73
C GLU A 10 -9.80 4.23 -12.72
N ALA A 11 -10.05 5.43 -13.21
CA ALA A 11 -10.13 6.64 -12.37
C ALA A 11 -11.11 6.54 -11.19
N ILE A 12 -12.11 5.65 -11.27
CA ILE A 12 -13.15 5.42 -10.27
C ILE A 12 -12.61 4.69 -9.04
N ASP A 13 -11.52 3.95 -9.21
CA ASP A 13 -10.94 3.10 -8.16
C ASP A 13 -10.17 3.92 -7.13
N TRP A 14 -9.70 5.12 -7.51
CA TRP A 14 -8.98 6.06 -6.65
C TRP A 14 -9.92 7.09 -6.04
N GLN A 15 -10.11 7.01 -4.72
CA GLN A 15 -11.03 7.87 -4.00
C GLN A 15 -10.31 8.66 -2.90
N LEU A 16 -10.54 9.96 -2.89
CA LEU A 16 -9.95 10.88 -1.93
C LEU A 16 -11.04 11.33 -0.95
N HIS A 17 -10.82 11.06 0.33
CA HIS A 17 -11.75 11.30 1.41
C HIS A 17 -11.09 12.16 2.50
N PRO A 18 -11.85 12.97 3.25
CA PRO A 18 -11.35 13.55 4.48
C PRO A 18 -10.94 12.44 5.47
N ALA A 19 -9.87 12.64 6.24
CA ALA A 19 -9.54 11.73 7.33
C ALA A 19 -10.60 11.81 8.45
N GLU A 20 -10.84 10.67 9.13
CA GLU A 20 -11.73 10.63 10.29
C GLU A 20 -11.21 11.59 11.37
N GLY A 21 -12.06 12.49 11.87
CA GLY A 21 -11.67 13.55 12.81
C GLY A 21 -11.28 14.89 12.16
N GLY A 22 -11.42 15.02 10.84
CA GLY A 22 -11.42 16.32 10.14
C GLY A 22 -10.04 16.96 9.94
N ARG A 23 -8.96 16.28 10.30
CA ARG A 23 -7.58 16.73 10.03
C ARG A 23 -6.87 15.69 9.17
N GLY A 24 -6.50 16.08 7.95
CA GLY A 24 -5.81 15.21 7.00
C GLY A 24 -6.71 14.69 5.89
N VAL A 25 -6.12 13.85 5.06
CA VAL A 25 -6.72 13.31 3.84
C VAL A 25 -6.38 11.83 3.74
N VAL A 26 -7.32 11.06 3.20
CA VAL A 26 -7.18 9.64 2.93
C VAL A 26 -7.35 9.43 1.43
N LEU A 27 -6.42 8.72 0.82
CA LEU A 27 -6.56 8.22 -0.54
C LEU A 27 -6.71 6.70 -0.49
N THR A 28 -7.78 6.17 -1.06
CA THR A 28 -8.00 4.73 -1.18
C THR A 28 -7.95 4.31 -2.63
N PHE A 29 -7.39 3.12 -2.88
CA PHE A 29 -7.52 2.43 -4.16
C PHE A 29 -8.25 1.11 -3.93
N ASP A 30 -9.43 0.97 -4.53
CA ASP A 30 -10.21 -0.27 -4.50
C ASP A 30 -10.26 -0.87 -5.91
N ALA A 31 -9.53 -1.96 -6.12
CA ALA A 31 -9.47 -2.66 -7.40
C ALA A 31 -10.66 -3.62 -7.64
N GLY A 32 -11.73 -3.52 -6.84
CA GLY A 32 -12.83 -4.50 -6.85
C GLY A 32 -12.41 -5.90 -6.41
N GLN A 33 -11.25 -6.01 -5.73
CA GLN A 33 -10.71 -7.25 -5.18
C GLN A 33 -10.68 -7.20 -3.65
N ARG A 34 -10.47 -8.36 -2.99
CA ARG A 34 -10.29 -8.40 -1.52
C ARG A 34 -9.14 -7.52 -1.01
N VAL A 35 -8.20 -7.18 -1.88
CA VAL A 35 -7.02 -6.36 -1.57
C VAL A 35 -7.26 -4.94 -2.02
N SER A 36 -7.23 -4.01 -1.08
CA SER A 36 -7.31 -2.56 -1.31
C SER A 36 -6.11 -1.85 -0.69
N TYR A 37 -5.80 -0.67 -1.23
CA TYR A 37 -4.77 0.19 -0.67
C TYR A 37 -5.40 1.38 0.01
N ARG A 38 -4.76 1.82 1.08
CA ARG A 38 -5.14 3.04 1.77
C ARG A 38 -3.89 3.82 2.15
N PHE A 39 -3.92 5.11 1.85
CA PHE A 39 -2.88 6.08 2.17
C PHE A 39 -3.51 7.13 3.08
N GLU A 40 -3.05 7.22 4.33
CA GLU A 40 -3.45 8.28 5.26
C GLU A 40 -2.36 9.32 5.35
N CYS A 41 -2.75 10.59 5.27
CA CYS A 41 -1.85 11.65 5.70
C CYS A 41 -1.99 11.92 7.20
N THR A 42 -0.87 11.90 7.91
CA THR A 42 -0.74 12.40 9.29
C THR A 42 0.10 13.68 9.33
N VAL A 43 0.47 14.17 10.52
CA VAL A 43 1.33 15.35 10.65
C VAL A 43 2.71 15.10 10.02
N ASN A 44 3.33 13.94 10.28
CA ASN A 44 4.71 13.66 9.88
C ASN A 44 4.84 12.65 8.74
N ASP A 45 3.87 11.74 8.64
CA ASP A 45 3.97 10.53 7.82
C ASP A 45 2.77 10.37 6.90
N VAL A 46 3.00 9.63 5.83
CA VAL A 46 1.97 8.92 5.08
C VAL A 46 1.93 7.47 5.58
N ILE A 47 0.80 7.09 6.17
CA ILE A 47 0.53 5.71 6.58
C ILE A 47 0.02 4.96 5.37
N VAL A 48 0.71 3.91 4.99
CA VAL A 48 0.38 3.08 3.83
C VAL A 48 -0.10 1.72 4.32
N THR A 49 -1.34 1.37 4.03
CA THR A 49 -1.93 0.09 4.39
C THR A 49 -2.33 -0.69 3.15
N GLN A 50 -1.92 -1.95 3.08
CA GLN A 50 -2.44 -2.94 2.14
C GLN A 50 -3.33 -3.93 2.89
N LYS A 51 -4.60 -4.04 2.50
CA LYS A 51 -5.57 -4.87 3.21
C LYS A 51 -5.66 -6.30 2.67
N GLY A 52 -5.93 -7.26 3.55
CA GLY A 52 -6.30 -8.63 3.18
C GLY A 52 -5.21 -9.42 2.46
N VAL A 53 -3.94 -9.15 2.76
CA VAL A 53 -2.79 -9.86 2.17
C VAL A 53 -2.74 -11.30 2.68
N THR A 54 -2.52 -12.25 1.78
CA THR A 54 -2.45 -13.69 2.10
C THR A 54 -1.15 -14.27 1.55
N LYS A 55 -0.83 -15.51 1.95
CA LYS A 55 0.33 -16.26 1.47
C LYS A 55 1.67 -15.53 1.67
N LEU A 56 1.78 -14.77 2.75
CA LEU A 56 3.02 -14.11 3.13
C LEU A 56 4.09 -15.15 3.42
N MET A 57 5.34 -14.85 3.08
CA MET A 57 6.48 -15.71 3.34
C MET A 57 7.35 -15.08 4.41
N ASP A 58 7.73 -15.84 5.44
CA ASP A 58 8.70 -15.39 6.41
C ASP A 58 10.10 -15.50 5.81
N LEU A 59 10.74 -14.35 5.56
CA LEU A 59 12.06 -14.29 4.94
C LEU A 59 13.18 -14.88 5.81
N LYS A 60 12.93 -15.11 7.12
CA LYS A 60 13.93 -15.68 8.03
C LYS A 60 14.01 -17.20 7.95
N ASN A 61 12.89 -17.87 7.74
CA ASN A 61 12.80 -19.34 7.75
C ASN A 61 12.24 -19.93 6.45
N GLY A 62 11.81 -19.10 5.50
CA GLY A 62 11.27 -19.51 4.20
C GLY A 62 9.87 -20.13 4.26
N GLN A 63 9.16 -20.04 5.40
CA GLN A 63 7.86 -20.66 5.56
C GLN A 63 6.72 -19.69 5.25
N THR A 64 5.64 -20.20 4.67
CA THR A 64 4.42 -19.43 4.47
C THR A 64 3.70 -19.20 5.80
N VAL A 65 3.29 -17.97 6.05
CA VAL A 65 2.43 -17.60 7.17
C VAL A 65 0.97 -17.88 6.80
N GLY A 66 0.27 -18.58 7.69
CA GLY A 66 -1.15 -18.86 7.54
C GLY A 66 -2.01 -17.59 7.59
N ASP A 67 -3.23 -17.69 7.07
CA ASP A 67 -4.24 -16.63 7.02
C ASP A 67 -5.49 -16.95 7.85
N ASP A 68 -5.45 -18.03 8.65
CA ASP A 68 -6.54 -18.45 9.51
C ASP A 68 -6.58 -17.71 10.88
N ALA A 69 -7.63 -17.99 11.66
CA ALA A 69 -7.86 -17.36 12.96
C ALA A 69 -6.80 -17.69 14.03
N GLN A 70 -6.00 -18.75 13.87
CA GLN A 70 -4.94 -19.17 14.79
C GLN A 70 -3.53 -18.80 14.29
N ALA A 71 -3.39 -18.43 13.02
CA ALA A 71 -2.11 -18.03 12.44
C ALA A 71 -1.50 -16.84 13.19
N VAL A 72 -0.18 -16.88 13.37
CA VAL A 72 0.60 -15.83 14.04
C VAL A 72 1.53 -15.20 13.01
N MET A 73 1.48 -13.87 12.89
CA MET A 73 2.39 -13.14 12.03
C MET A 73 3.80 -13.17 12.61
N SER A 74 4.76 -13.59 11.80
CA SER A 74 6.17 -13.50 12.17
C SER A 74 6.78 -12.17 11.71
N PRO A 75 7.81 -11.65 12.40
CA PRO A 75 8.46 -10.40 12.00
C PRO A 75 9.10 -10.46 10.61
N GLY A 76 9.54 -11.64 10.16
CA GLY A 76 10.16 -11.78 8.83
C GLY A 76 9.15 -11.82 7.68
N ALA A 77 7.86 -12.02 7.97
CA ALA A 77 6.77 -11.95 7.00
C ALA A 77 6.06 -10.58 7.01
N ALA A 78 6.07 -9.88 8.14
CA ALA A 78 5.53 -8.54 8.31
C ALA A 78 6.46 -7.47 7.70
N MET A 79 6.67 -7.54 6.39
CA MET A 79 7.50 -6.59 5.66
C MET A 79 6.74 -6.06 4.45
N MET A 80 6.85 -4.77 4.20
CA MET A 80 6.24 -4.13 3.03
C MET A 80 7.18 -3.08 2.43
N ALA A 81 7.05 -2.83 1.12
CA ALA A 81 7.73 -1.75 0.44
C ALA A 81 6.78 -1.03 -0.51
N LEU A 82 6.79 0.30 -0.47
CA LEU A 82 6.21 1.13 -1.52
C LEU A 82 7.25 1.40 -2.61
N PHE A 83 6.82 1.29 -3.86
CA PHE A 83 7.69 1.50 -5.00
C PHE A 83 7.01 2.32 -6.09
N GLY A 84 7.64 3.45 -6.42
CA GLY A 84 7.26 4.31 -7.53
C GLY A 84 8.12 4.10 -8.77
N GLY A 85 8.66 2.91 -9.04
CA GLY A 85 9.35 2.65 -10.33
C GLY A 85 10.78 3.17 -10.47
N LYS A 86 11.36 3.84 -9.46
CA LYS A 86 12.74 4.33 -9.48
C LYS A 86 13.59 3.74 -8.35
N GLY A 87 14.72 3.14 -8.72
CA GLY A 87 15.63 2.45 -7.81
C GLY A 87 15.09 1.08 -7.41
N ASP A 88 15.52 0.59 -6.24
CA ASP A 88 15.04 -0.69 -5.70
C ASP A 88 13.96 -0.47 -4.63
N PRO A 89 12.96 -1.37 -4.53
CA PRO A 89 12.01 -1.37 -3.44
C PRO A 89 12.73 -1.64 -2.12
N ARG A 90 12.53 -0.76 -1.14
CA ARG A 90 13.10 -0.91 0.21
C ARG A 90 12.05 -1.50 1.14
N PHE A 91 12.20 -2.79 1.45
CA PHE A 91 11.38 -3.42 2.48
C PHE A 91 11.70 -2.84 3.84
N ILE A 92 10.64 -2.47 4.56
CA ILE A 92 10.69 -2.05 5.96
C ILE A 92 9.70 -2.88 6.77
N PRO A 93 9.92 -3.00 8.10
CA PRO A 93 8.95 -3.65 8.98
C PRO A 93 7.59 -3.01 8.85
N ALA A 94 6.56 -3.84 8.78
CA ALA A 94 5.16 -3.44 8.72
C ALA A 94 4.45 -3.88 10.01
N ASP A 95 3.53 -3.06 10.49
CA ASP A 95 2.53 -3.51 11.45
C ASP A 95 1.57 -4.47 10.74
N ALA A 96 1.17 -5.52 11.43
CA ALA A 96 0.31 -6.56 10.87
C ALA A 96 -0.88 -6.82 11.79
N VAL A 97 -2.08 -6.68 11.24
CA VAL A 97 -3.34 -6.96 11.95
C VAL A 97 -4.14 -7.97 11.14
N LYS A 98 -4.87 -8.88 11.79
CA LYS A 98 -5.74 -9.81 11.07
C LYS A 98 -6.88 -9.05 10.39
N ASN A 99 -7.11 -9.35 9.12
CA ASN A 99 -8.24 -8.79 8.38
C ASN A 99 -9.50 -9.65 8.61
N PRO A 100 -10.64 -9.07 9.04
CA PRO A 100 -11.88 -9.83 9.26
C PRO A 100 -12.44 -10.53 8.01
N ALA A 101 -12.16 -10.02 6.81
CA ALA A 101 -12.51 -10.63 5.53
C ALA A 101 -11.49 -11.68 5.04
N GLY A 102 -10.44 -11.94 5.84
CA GLY A 102 -9.39 -12.93 5.60
C GLY A 102 -8.03 -12.31 5.26
N GLY A 103 -6.95 -12.99 5.66
CA GLY A 103 -5.58 -12.50 5.47
C GLY A 103 -5.15 -11.47 6.53
N TRP A 104 -4.21 -10.61 6.14
CA TRP A 104 -3.54 -9.65 7.00
C TRP A 104 -3.55 -8.25 6.41
N ASP A 105 -3.84 -7.25 7.22
CA ASP A 105 -3.62 -5.85 6.90
C ASP A 105 -2.19 -5.50 7.29
N LEU A 106 -1.38 -5.12 6.30
CA LEU A 106 0.00 -4.69 6.50
C LEU A 106 0.10 -3.17 6.40
N THR A 107 0.75 -2.53 7.37
CA THR A 107 0.87 -1.08 7.43
C THR A 107 2.33 -0.64 7.61
N ILE A 108 2.78 0.32 6.80
CA ILE A 108 4.08 0.98 6.97
C ILE A 108 3.90 2.49 7.08
N HIS A 109 4.88 3.13 7.71
CA HIS A 109 4.92 4.58 7.87
C HIS A 109 6.07 5.13 7.03
N LEU A 110 5.75 6.04 6.13
CA LEU A 110 6.73 6.74 5.30
C LEU A 110 6.69 8.22 5.64
N LEU A 111 7.85 8.81 5.93
CA LEU A 111 7.96 10.26 6.10
C LEU A 111 7.44 10.96 4.84
N LYS A 112 6.76 12.11 4.97
CA LYS A 112 6.23 12.85 3.81
C LYS A 112 7.28 13.14 2.72
N GLY A 113 8.54 13.32 3.12
CA GLY A 113 9.68 13.52 2.21
C GLY A 113 10.29 12.24 1.62
N ASP A 114 9.68 11.07 1.82
CA ASP A 114 10.20 9.82 1.27
C ASP A 114 10.19 9.85 -0.27
N LYS A 115 11.34 9.49 -0.86
CA LYS A 115 11.55 9.53 -2.31
C LYS A 115 10.53 8.68 -3.10
N GLN A 116 9.99 7.60 -2.51
CA GLN A 116 9.01 6.74 -3.16
C GLN A 116 7.66 7.45 -3.29
N LEU A 117 7.25 8.23 -2.27
CA LEU A 117 6.02 9.03 -2.33
C LEU A 117 6.09 10.07 -3.45
N THR A 118 7.23 10.75 -3.57
CA THR A 118 7.45 11.72 -4.67
C THR A 118 7.53 11.04 -6.04
N ALA A 119 8.13 9.85 -6.11
CA ALA A 119 8.29 9.13 -7.38
C ALA A 119 6.93 8.76 -7.99
N ILE A 120 5.97 8.28 -7.18
CA ILE A 120 4.67 7.78 -7.66
C ILE A 120 3.92 8.79 -8.54
N GLY A 121 3.94 10.08 -8.19
CA GLY A 121 3.28 11.13 -8.98
C GLY A 121 3.83 11.29 -10.40
N LYS A 122 4.99 10.70 -10.70
CA LYS A 122 5.67 10.75 -12.01
C LYS A 122 5.75 9.39 -12.69
N SER A 123 5.23 8.34 -12.05
CA SER A 123 5.44 6.96 -12.50
C SER A 123 4.27 6.47 -13.33
N GLU A 124 4.55 5.51 -14.20
CA GLU A 124 3.49 4.79 -14.94
C GLU A 124 2.89 3.66 -14.11
N MET A 125 3.60 3.22 -13.08
CA MET A 125 3.19 2.18 -12.16
C MET A 125 3.55 2.56 -10.73
N MET A 126 2.68 2.19 -9.79
CA MET A 126 2.96 2.13 -8.36
C MET A 126 2.88 0.66 -7.94
N SER A 127 3.75 0.21 -7.04
CA SER A 127 3.68 -1.15 -6.52
C SER A 127 3.79 -1.16 -5.01
N LEU A 128 3.00 -2.03 -4.38
CA LEU A 128 3.20 -2.47 -3.01
C LEU A 128 3.74 -3.90 -3.04
N PHE A 129 4.94 -4.03 -2.49
CA PHE A 129 5.59 -5.32 -2.31
C PHE A 129 5.38 -5.80 -0.90
N THR A 130 5.00 -7.07 -0.76
CA THR A 130 5.00 -7.83 0.49
C THR A 130 5.85 -9.08 0.29
N THR A 131 6.13 -9.82 1.34
CA THR A 131 7.06 -10.96 1.26
C THR A 131 6.53 -12.16 0.44
N GLY A 132 5.22 -12.24 0.22
CA GLY A 132 4.60 -13.32 -0.57
C GLY A 132 3.82 -12.84 -1.79
N TYR A 133 3.61 -11.54 -1.93
CA TYR A 133 2.73 -10.98 -2.94
C TYR A 133 3.17 -9.58 -3.36
N THR A 134 3.11 -9.31 -4.65
CA THR A 134 3.33 -7.97 -5.20
C THR A 134 2.10 -7.60 -6.00
N THR A 135 1.57 -6.42 -5.72
CA THR A 135 0.53 -5.82 -6.56
C THR A 135 1.11 -4.54 -7.16
N ALA A 136 0.91 -4.39 -8.46
CA ALA A 136 1.26 -3.20 -9.19
C ALA A 136 -0.01 -2.60 -9.79
N VAL A 137 -0.12 -1.29 -9.69
CA VAL A 137 -1.24 -0.50 -10.16
C VAL A 137 -0.74 0.48 -11.21
N VAL A 138 -1.44 0.53 -12.34
CA VAL A 138 -1.17 1.52 -13.39
C VAL A 138 -1.51 2.91 -12.85
N MET A 139 -0.55 3.81 -12.94
CA MET A 139 -0.69 5.21 -12.57
C MET A 139 -0.90 6.01 -13.84
N ASP A 140 -2.12 6.00 -14.38
CA ASP A 140 -2.46 6.82 -15.53
C ASP A 140 -2.48 8.33 -15.17
N ALA A 141 -2.80 9.20 -16.13
CA ALA A 141 -2.84 10.64 -15.88
C ALA A 141 -3.83 11.02 -14.75
N THR A 142 -4.95 10.32 -14.63
CA THR A 142 -5.98 10.59 -13.63
C THR A 142 -5.57 10.11 -12.25
N ALA A 143 -5.04 8.89 -12.14
CA ALA A 143 -4.49 8.35 -10.91
C ALA A 143 -3.32 9.20 -10.40
N ARG A 144 -2.42 9.64 -11.28
CA ARG A 144 -1.34 10.58 -10.91
C ARG A 144 -1.86 11.93 -10.45
N ALA A 145 -2.95 12.44 -11.05
CA ALA A 145 -3.58 13.67 -10.60
C ALA A 145 -4.19 13.50 -9.19
N LYS A 146 -4.87 12.37 -8.91
CA LYS A 146 -5.40 12.05 -7.58
C LYS A 146 -4.30 11.90 -6.53
N TRP A 147 -3.21 11.22 -6.88
CA TRP A 147 -2.02 11.12 -6.02
C TRP A 147 -1.42 12.49 -5.72
N SER A 148 -1.30 13.35 -6.74
CA SER A 148 -0.76 14.70 -6.57
C SER A 148 -1.65 15.56 -5.68
N ASP A 149 -2.98 15.50 -5.84
CA ASP A 149 -3.95 16.20 -4.98
C ASP A 149 -3.86 15.70 -3.52
N PHE A 150 -3.73 14.38 -3.32
CA PHE A 150 -3.48 13.79 -2.00
C PHE A 150 -2.21 14.34 -1.36
N MET A 151 -1.07 14.31 -2.07
CA MET A 151 0.21 14.78 -1.52
C MET A 151 0.19 16.29 -1.24
N GLN A 152 -0.40 17.09 -2.12
CA GLN A 152 -0.53 18.55 -1.91
C GLN A 152 -1.34 18.87 -0.65
N ARG A 153 -2.49 18.20 -0.45
CA ARG A 153 -3.30 18.35 0.76
C ARG A 153 -2.58 17.83 1.99
N CYS A 154 -1.80 16.78 1.83
CA CYS A 154 -1.03 16.18 2.91
C CYS A 154 0.07 17.11 3.43
N GLU A 155 0.75 17.80 2.52
CA GLU A 155 1.76 18.82 2.86
C GLU A 155 1.12 20.06 3.49
N ALA A 156 -0.04 20.50 3.01
CA ALA A 156 -0.75 21.66 3.55
C ALA A 156 -1.32 21.44 4.97
N ALA A 157 -1.47 20.18 5.39
CA ALA A 157 -1.96 19.81 6.73
C ALA A 157 -0.85 19.59 7.76
N ALA A 158 0.42 19.78 7.37
CA ALA A 158 1.60 19.65 8.25
C ALA A 158 1.78 20.85 9.19
#